data_AF-A0A817J6D6-F1
#
_entry.id   AF-A0A817J6D6-F1
#
_cell.length_a   1.000
_cell.length_b   1.000
_cell.length_c   1.000
_cell.angle_alpha   90.00
_cell.angle_beta   90.00
_cell.angle_gamma   90.00
#
_symmetry.space_group_name_H-M   'P 1'
#
loop_
_entity.id
_entity.type
_entity.pdbx_description
1 polymer ?
#
loop_
_entity_poly.entity_id
_entity_poly.type
_entity_poly.pdbx_seq_one_letter_code
_entity_poly.pdbx_strand_id
1 'polypeptide(L)'
;MSIPVILAACPNLYHLQVHVSYNGNDLVTSSSPLNHRLRRLTLWSDYTELAFNHIDNLLTYTPNIEYLYLQTIYPKSFIDLAHGLINRLHYLSQFVCYIKEMLTRDDRIHNVTILHQIHRCFNRIRSIEENDEFRILATK
;
A
#
# COMPACT_ATOMS: atom_id res chain seq x y z
N MET A 1 9.87 -0.54 17.65
CA MET A 1 11.03 -0.13 16.83
C MET A 1 10.49 0.47 15.55
N SER A 2 10.90 1.67 15.16
CA SER A 2 10.38 2.33 13.96
C SER A 2 11.05 1.79 12.70
N ILE A 3 10.32 1.77 11.58
CA ILE A 3 10.80 1.21 10.31
C ILE A 3 12.07 1.91 9.78
N PRO A 4 12.23 3.25 9.92
CA PRO A 4 13.48 3.90 9.54
C PRO A 4 14.71 3.36 10.29
N VAL A 5 14.57 2.97 11.56
CA VAL A 5 15.66 2.39 12.36
C VAL A 5 16.07 1.03 11.82
N ILE A 6 15.10 0.20 11.42
CA ILE A 6 15.36 -1.11 10.81
C ILE A 6 16.10 -0.95 9.48
N LEU A 7 15.65 -0.03 8.63
CA LEU A 7 16.28 0.26 7.34
C LEU A 7 17.70 0.81 7.51
N ALA A 8 17.94 1.66 8.51
CA ALA A 8 19.26 2.18 8.81
C ALA A 8 20.22 1.08 9.34
N ALA A 9 19.72 0.16 10.17
CA ALA A 9 20.51 -0.93 10.72
C ALA A 9 20.84 -2.02 9.68
N CYS A 10 20.01 -2.17 8.65
CA CYS A 10 20.09 -3.26 7.69
C CYS A 10 20.24 -2.75 6.24
N PRO A 11 21.37 -2.12 5.85
CA PRO A 11 21.52 -1.42 4.58
C PRO A 11 21.40 -2.31 3.32
N ASN A 12 21.60 -3.62 3.47
CA ASN A 12 21.48 -4.60 2.39
C ASN A 12 20.13 -5.34 2.41
N LEU A 13 19.16 -4.88 3.20
CA LEU A 13 17.85 -5.51 3.29
C LEU A 13 17.14 -5.43 1.93
N TYR A 14 16.88 -6.60 1.35
CA TYR A 14 16.19 -6.70 0.06
C TYR A 14 14.66 -6.74 0.23
N HIS A 15 14.19 -7.40 1.29
CA HIS A 15 12.77 -7.61 1.58
C HIS A 15 12.46 -7.28 3.04
N LEU A 16 11.42 -6.48 3.25
CA LEU A 16 10.87 -6.16 4.55
C LEU A 16 9.40 -6.59 4.62
N GLN A 17 9.06 -7.25 5.72
CA GLN A 17 7.70 -7.67 6.05
C GLN A 17 7.29 -6.97 7.34
N VAL A 18 6.15 -6.26 7.31
CA VAL A 18 5.64 -5.51 8.46
C VAL A 18 4.17 -5.86 8.67
N HIS A 19 3.92 -6.47 9.83
CA HIS A 19 2.57 -6.57 10.39
C HIS A 19 2.28 -5.32 11.19
N VAL A 20 1.20 -4.62 10.87
CA VAL A 20 0.80 -3.41 11.58
C VAL A 20 -0.34 -3.76 12.53
N SER A 21 0.02 -3.94 13.81
CA SER A 21 -0.93 -4.02 14.91
C SER A 21 -1.18 -2.60 15.45
N TYR A 22 -2.41 -2.09 15.33
CA TYR A 22 -2.77 -0.73 15.74
C TYR A 22 -2.47 -0.49 17.23
N ASN A 23 -1.61 0.49 17.51
CA ASN A 23 -1.44 1.10 18.82
C ASN A 23 -1.10 2.58 18.60
N GLY A 24 -2.13 3.37 18.26
CA GLY A 24 -2.33 4.81 18.54
C GLY A 24 -1.17 5.83 18.46
N ASN A 25 0.01 5.47 17.99
CA ASN A 25 1.18 6.32 18.00
C ASN A 25 1.55 6.62 16.56
N ASP A 26 1.35 7.88 16.19
CA ASP A 26 1.91 8.50 15.01
C ASP A 26 3.36 8.03 14.83
N LEU A 27 3.65 7.45 13.66
CA LEU A 27 5.01 7.16 13.24
C LEU A 27 5.76 8.50 13.15
N VAL A 28 6.40 8.89 14.26
CA VAL A 28 7.26 10.07 14.33
C VAL A 28 8.38 9.90 13.30
N THR A 29 8.30 10.72 12.26
CA THR A 29 9.28 10.80 11.17
C THR A 29 10.45 11.65 11.63
N SER A 30 11.55 11.02 12.05
CA SER A 30 12.82 11.73 12.15
C SER A 30 13.36 12.00 10.75
N SER A 31 13.75 13.25 10.57
CA SER A 31 14.26 13.95 9.39
C SER A 31 15.43 13.25 8.71
N SER A 32 15.14 12.60 7.58
CA SER A 32 15.91 12.59 6.32
C SER A 32 15.40 11.43 5.45
N PRO A 33 15.13 11.64 4.15
CA PRO A 33 14.78 10.53 3.27
C PRO A 33 15.98 9.57 3.18
N LEU A 34 15.82 8.40 3.80
CA LEU A 34 16.77 7.31 3.65
C LEU A 34 16.50 6.71 2.26
N ASN A 35 17.42 6.80 1.31
CA ASN A 35 17.24 6.15 0.00
C ASN A 35 17.64 4.67 0.10
N HIS A 36 16.83 3.88 0.81
CA HIS A 36 17.14 2.47 1.03
C HIS A 36 17.03 1.66 -0.27
N ARG A 37 17.88 0.64 -0.43
CA ARG A 37 17.88 -0.29 -1.57
C ARG A 37 16.81 -1.37 -1.49
N LEU A 38 15.77 -1.15 -0.68
CA LEU A 38 14.71 -2.14 -0.48
C LEU A 38 13.95 -2.31 -1.79
N ARG A 39 13.77 -3.55 -2.24
CA ARG A 39 13.06 -3.86 -3.48
C ARG A 39 11.72 -4.52 -3.25
N ARG A 40 11.56 -5.21 -2.12
CA ARG A 40 10.33 -5.91 -1.76
C ARG A 40 9.78 -5.43 -0.44
N LEU A 41 8.50 -5.08 -0.43
CA LEU A 41 7.79 -4.68 0.77
C LEU A 41 6.48 -5.46 0.89
N THR A 42 6.19 -5.93 2.10
CA THR A 42 4.92 -6.57 2.46
C THR A 42 4.38 -5.85 3.68
N LEU A 43 3.23 -5.20 3.53
CA LEU A 43 2.50 -4.59 4.63
C LEU A 43 1.16 -5.32 4.79
N TRP A 44 0.85 -5.76 6.00
CA TRP A 44 -0.46 -6.31 6.29
C TRP A 44 -0.98 -5.92 7.67
N SER A 45 -2.30 -5.91 7.75
CA SER A 45 -3.10 -5.62 8.93
C SER A 45 -4.29 -6.58 8.92
N ASP A 46 -4.64 -7.12 10.08
CA ASP A 46 -5.73 -8.08 10.19
C ASP A 46 -7.11 -7.39 10.25
N TYR A 47 -7.22 -6.30 11.00
CA TYR A 47 -8.49 -5.60 11.24
C TYR A 47 -8.36 -4.08 11.31
N THR A 48 -7.20 -3.54 10.95
CA THR A 48 -6.87 -2.14 11.20
C THR A 48 -6.78 -1.38 9.89
N GLU A 49 -7.30 -0.16 9.90
CA GLU A 49 -7.21 0.74 8.77
C GLU A 49 -5.76 1.24 8.63
N LEU A 50 -5.16 1.02 7.47
CA LEU A 50 -3.91 1.67 7.11
C LEU A 50 -4.23 2.94 6.33
N ALA A 51 -4.19 4.07 7.04
CA ALA A 51 -4.30 5.37 6.42
C ALA A 51 -3.16 5.59 5.40
N PHE A 52 -3.49 6.25 4.28
CA PHE A 52 -2.54 6.47 3.18
C PHE A 52 -1.26 7.16 3.64
N ASN A 53 -1.36 8.14 4.53
CA ASN A 53 -0.20 8.85 5.10
C ASN A 53 0.81 7.90 5.74
N HIS A 54 0.39 6.81 6.37
CA HIS A 54 1.30 5.83 6.97
C HIS A 54 2.05 5.04 5.90
N ILE A 55 1.34 4.61 4.86
CA ILE A 55 1.93 3.93 3.69
C ILE A 55 2.90 4.91 3.01
N ASP A 56 2.45 6.12 2.73
CA ASP A 56 3.20 7.17 2.03
C ASP A 56 4.49 7.58 2.76
N ASN A 57 4.42 7.75 4.08
CA ASN A 57 5.58 8.01 4.93
C ASN A 57 6.61 6.89 4.81
N LEU A 58 6.17 5.64 4.83
CA LEU A 58 7.06 4.50 4.71
C LEU A 58 7.71 4.42 3.33
N LEU A 59 6.94 4.65 2.26
CA LEU A 59 7.44 4.63 0.89
C LEU A 59 8.49 5.72 0.62
N THR A 60 8.46 6.82 1.39
CA THR A 60 9.49 7.88 1.33
C THR A 60 10.89 7.36 1.67
N TYR A 61 11.01 6.33 2.53
CA TYR A 61 12.29 5.71 2.89
C TYR A 61 12.70 4.58 1.95
N THR A 62 11.83 4.19 1.01
CA THR A 62 12.02 3.02 0.16
C THR A 62 11.51 3.31 -1.27
N PRO A 63 12.07 4.31 -1.98
CA PRO A 63 11.57 4.72 -3.29
C PRO A 63 11.82 3.67 -4.39
N ASN A 64 12.76 2.75 -4.16
CA ASN A 64 13.20 1.75 -5.14
C ASN A 64 12.41 0.43 -5.09
N ILE A 65 11.21 0.43 -4.48
CA ILE A 65 10.39 -0.77 -4.40
C ILE A 65 9.95 -1.22 -5.79
N GLU A 66 10.22 -2.49 -6.08
CA GLU A 66 9.82 -3.18 -7.31
C GLU A 66 8.60 -4.07 -7.08
N TYR A 67 8.45 -4.60 -5.86
CA TYR A 67 7.35 -5.44 -5.42
C TYR A 67 6.69 -4.90 -4.16
N LEU A 68 5.38 -4.65 -4.22
CA LEU A 68 4.57 -4.26 -3.08
C LEU A 68 3.41 -5.24 -2.86
N TYR A 69 3.32 -5.77 -1.65
CA TYR A 69 2.14 -6.49 -1.17
C TYR A 69 1.43 -5.66 -0.10
N LEU A 70 0.11 -5.45 -0.28
CA LEU A 70 -0.74 -4.77 0.70
C LEU A 70 -1.96 -5.62 1.07
N GLN A 71 -2.15 -5.85 2.36
CA GLN A 71 -3.41 -6.38 2.91
C GLN A 71 -3.92 -5.47 4.02
N THR A 72 -5.08 -4.84 3.82
CA THR A 72 -5.61 -3.88 4.79
C THR A 72 -7.08 -3.56 4.55
N ILE A 73 -7.71 -2.94 5.54
CA ILE A 73 -8.90 -2.12 5.35
C ILE A 73 -8.45 -0.73 4.87
N TYR A 74 -9.11 -0.20 3.84
CA TYR A 74 -8.82 1.11 3.28
C TYR A 74 -10.11 1.94 3.20
N PRO A 75 -10.18 3.11 3.87
CA PRO A 75 -11.42 3.87 4.06
C PRO A 75 -11.79 4.76 2.86
N LYS A 76 -10.99 4.77 1.79
CA LYS A 76 -11.15 5.62 0.60
C LYS A 76 -11.11 4.78 -0.67
N SER A 77 -11.37 5.42 -1.80
CA SER A 77 -11.21 4.80 -3.11
C SER A 77 -9.82 4.19 -3.32
N PHE A 78 -9.76 2.93 -3.72
CA PHE A 78 -8.50 2.26 -4.07
C PHE A 78 -7.82 2.90 -5.29
N ILE A 79 -8.58 3.61 -6.13
CA ILE A 79 -8.02 4.38 -7.26
C ILE A 79 -7.07 5.47 -6.77
N ASP A 80 -7.41 6.16 -5.68
CA ASP A 80 -6.55 7.20 -5.10
C ASP A 80 -5.25 6.60 -4.55
N LEU A 81 -5.36 5.44 -3.89
CA LEU A 81 -4.19 4.69 -3.44
C LEU A 81 -3.31 4.31 -4.63
N ALA A 82 -3.90 3.76 -5.69
CA ALA A 82 -3.18 3.35 -6.90
C ALA A 82 -2.43 4.52 -7.55
N HIS A 83 -3.07 5.68 -7.72
CA HIS A 83 -2.41 6.87 -8.25
C HIS A 83 -1.26 7.34 -7.34
N GLY A 84 -1.47 7.40 -6.03
CA GLY A 84 -0.43 7.76 -5.07
C GLY A 84 0.78 6.83 -5.13
N LEU A 85 0.54 5.52 -5.24
CA LEU A 85 1.60 4.50 -5.36
C LEU A 85 2.42 4.68 -6.63
N ILE A 86 1.79 4.84 -7.80
CA ILE A 86 2.50 4.96 -9.08
C ILE A 86 3.27 6.27 -9.20
N ASN A 87 2.73 7.36 -8.63
CA ASN A 87 3.43 8.64 -8.58
C ASN A 87 4.70 8.59 -7.72
N ARG A 88 4.77 7.70 -6.72
CA ARG A 88 5.91 7.60 -5.79
C ARG A 88 6.87 6.46 -6.13
N LEU A 89 6.38 5.32 -6.58
CA LEU A 89 7.16 4.12 -6.82
C LEU A 89 7.37 3.89 -8.32
N HIS A 90 8.27 4.68 -8.91
CA HIS A 90 8.55 4.60 -10.35
C HIS A 90 9.10 3.25 -10.82
N TYR A 91 9.64 2.44 -9.90
CA TYR A 91 10.17 1.10 -10.20
C TYR A 91 9.17 -0.03 -9.93
N LEU A 92 7.94 0.29 -9.49
CA LEU A 92 6.94 -0.71 -9.15
C LEU A 92 6.58 -1.53 -10.39
N SER A 93 6.97 -2.80 -10.38
CA SER A 93 6.72 -3.74 -11.47
C SER A 93 5.69 -4.80 -11.10
N GLN A 94 5.57 -5.11 -9.81
CA GLN A 94 4.63 -6.09 -9.28
C GLN A 94 3.88 -5.54 -8.07
N PHE A 95 2.56 -5.61 -8.14
CA PHE A 95 1.69 -5.25 -7.03
C PHE A 95 0.75 -6.42 -6.73
N VAL A 96 0.65 -6.78 -5.46
CA VAL A 96 -0.26 -7.81 -4.97
C VAL A 96 -1.10 -7.21 -3.84
N CYS A 97 -2.40 -7.49 -3.83
CA CYS A 97 -3.26 -7.01 -2.77
C CYS A 97 -4.34 -7.99 -2.32
N TYR A 98 -4.80 -7.74 -1.09
CA TYR A 98 -6.07 -8.17 -0.53
C TYR A 98 -6.62 -7.00 0.31
N ILE A 99 -7.39 -6.12 -0.31
CA ILE A 99 -7.81 -4.84 0.27
C ILE A 99 -9.32 -4.81 0.42
N LYS A 100 -9.80 -4.57 1.64
CA LYS A 100 -11.20 -4.24 1.91
C LYS A 100 -11.37 -2.72 1.78
N GLU A 101 -11.95 -2.28 0.68
CA GLU A 101 -12.25 -0.89 0.40
C GLU A 101 -13.64 -0.54 0.88
N MET A 102 -13.74 0.48 1.74
CA MET A 102 -15.02 1.01 2.19
C MET A 102 -15.58 1.97 1.14
N LEU A 103 -16.83 1.76 0.72
CA LEU A 103 -17.44 2.54 -0.34
C LEU A 103 -18.21 3.72 0.26
N THR A 104 -17.89 4.93 -0.18
CA THR A 104 -18.77 6.09 0.04
C THR A 104 -19.84 6.16 -1.05
N ARG A 105 -20.90 6.97 -0.85
CA ARG A 105 -21.99 7.09 -1.84
C ARG A 105 -21.50 7.50 -3.23
N ASP A 106 -20.46 8.32 -3.29
CA ASP A 106 -19.88 8.83 -4.54
C ASP A 106 -18.93 7.81 -5.21
N ASP A 107 -18.37 6.88 -4.43
CA ASP A 107 -17.42 5.88 -4.94
C ASP A 107 -18.08 4.68 -5.63
N ARG A 108 -19.40 4.51 -5.46
CA ARG A 108 -20.19 3.37 -5.99
C ARG A 108 -20.12 3.19 -7.50
N ILE A 109 -19.72 4.23 -8.23
CA ILE A 109 -19.69 4.23 -9.70
C ILE A 109 -18.34 3.72 -10.25
N HIS A 110 -17.31 3.60 -9.40
CA HIS A 110 -15.94 3.35 -9.88
C HIS A 110 -15.68 1.89 -10.24
N ASN A 111 -15.52 1.64 -11.54
CA ASN A 111 -15.23 0.32 -12.11
C ASN A 111 -13.76 -0.07 -11.87
N VAL A 112 -13.52 -1.30 -11.38
CA VAL A 112 -12.19 -1.93 -11.25
C VAL A 112 -11.40 -1.88 -12.56
N THR A 113 -12.08 -1.86 -13.71
CA THR A 113 -11.49 -1.68 -15.05
C THR A 113 -10.59 -0.43 -15.14
N ILE A 114 -10.89 0.63 -14.39
CA ILE A 114 -10.08 1.87 -14.38
C ILE A 114 -8.67 1.60 -13.83
N LEU A 115 -8.50 0.68 -12.88
CA LEU A 115 -7.20 0.37 -12.29
C LEU A 115 -6.21 -0.16 -13.33
N HIS A 116 -6.69 -0.90 -14.33
CA HIS A 116 -5.89 -1.42 -15.44
C HIS A 116 -5.38 -0.30 -16.36
N GLN A 117 -6.06 0.85 -16.37
CA GLN A 117 -5.66 2.02 -17.14
C GLN A 117 -4.59 2.84 -16.40
N ILE A 118 -4.52 2.75 -15.07
CA ILE A 118 -3.54 3.49 -14.26
C ILE A 118 -2.13 2.95 -14.49
N HIS A 119 -1.93 1.64 -14.32
CA HIS A 119 -0.62 1.01 -14.51
C HIS A 119 -0.71 -0.51 -14.71
N ARG A 120 0.17 -1.06 -15.54
CA ARG A 120 0.19 -2.50 -15.89
C ARG A 120 0.31 -3.45 -14.69
N CYS A 121 0.92 -3.01 -13.59
CA CYS A 121 1.05 -3.84 -12.39
C CYS A 121 -0.29 -4.14 -11.71
N PHE A 122 -1.34 -3.38 -12.03
CA PHE A 122 -2.69 -3.55 -11.50
C PHE A 122 -3.59 -4.43 -12.37
N ASN A 123 -3.09 -4.96 -13.50
CA ASN A 123 -3.87 -5.77 -14.46
C ASN A 123 -4.48 -7.04 -13.86
N ARG A 124 -3.97 -7.50 -12.72
CA ARG A 124 -4.40 -8.73 -12.05
C ARG A 124 -5.37 -8.48 -10.89
N ILE A 125 -5.66 -7.22 -10.56
CA ILE A 125 -6.58 -6.86 -9.47
C ILE A 125 -8.01 -7.05 -9.94
N ARG A 126 -8.84 -7.69 -9.12
CA ARG A 126 -10.27 -7.89 -9.37
C ARG A 126 -11.08 -7.63 -8.09
N SER A 127 -12.33 -7.19 -8.26
CA SER A 127 -13.33 -7.29 -7.18
C SER A 127 -13.70 -8.76 -7.01
N ILE A 128 -13.53 -9.29 -5.80
CA ILE A 128 -13.85 -10.69 -5.46
C ILE A 128 -15.07 -10.81 -4.55
N GLU A 129 -15.47 -9.71 -3.93
CA GLU A 129 -16.67 -9.57 -3.09
C GLU A 129 -17.07 -8.10 -3.12
N GLU A 130 -18.38 -7.83 -3.22
CA GLU A 130 -18.90 -6.46 -3.31
C GLU A 130 -20.33 -6.40 -2.79
N ASN A 131 -20.62 -5.38 -1.99
CA ASN A 131 -21.95 -5.04 -1.50
C ASN A 131 -22.10 -3.51 -1.34
N ASP A 132 -23.19 -3.09 -0.72
CA ASP A 132 -23.53 -1.66 -0.59
C ASP A 132 -22.59 -0.85 0.32
N GLU A 133 -21.77 -1.51 1.14
CA GLU A 133 -20.88 -0.90 2.13
C GLU A 133 -19.40 -1.02 1.74
N PHE A 134 -19.00 -2.13 1.11
CA PHE A 134 -17.60 -2.39 0.80
C PHE A 134 -17.40 -3.24 -0.45
N ARG A 135 -16.17 -3.22 -0.96
CA ARG A 135 -15.67 -4.23 -1.90
C ARG A 135 -14.32 -4.78 -1.47
N ILE A 136 -14.06 -6.04 -1.79
CA ILE A 136 -12.76 -6.68 -1.59
C ILE A 136 -12.05 -6.78 -2.93
N LEU A 137 -10.91 -6.11 -3.03
CA LEU A 137 -10.01 -6.17 -4.17
C LEU A 137 -8.88 -7.15 -3.89
N ALA A 138 -8.66 -8.09 -4.80
CA ALA A 138 -7.57 -9.05 -4.69
C ALA A 138 -6.87 -9.33 -6.02
N THR A 139 -5.58 -9.65 -5.95
CA THR A 139 -4.80 -10.10 -7.12
C THR A 139 -5.08 -11.57 -7.41
N LYS A 140 -5.44 -11.90 -8.67
CA LYS A 140 -5.62 -13.27 -9.18
C LYS A 140 -4.70 -13.56 -10.37
#